data_AF-A0A2P6QRE7-F1
#
_entry.id   AF-A0A2P6QRE7-F1
#
_cell.length_a   1.000
_cell.length_b   1.000
_cell.length_c   1.000
_cell.angle_alpha   90.00
_cell.angle_beta   90.00
_cell.angle_gamma   90.00
#
_symmetry.space_group_name_H-M   'P 1'
#
loop_
_entity.id
_entity.type
_entity.pdbx_description
1 polymer ?
#
loop_
_entity_poly.entity_id
_entity_poly.type
_entity_poly.pdbx_seq_one_letter_code
_entity_poly.pdbx_strand_id
1 'polypeptide(L)' 'MYFEDNADVIVNPKAEMKGSAITGPIGKECADLWPRIATAANAIV' A
#
# COMPACT_ATOMS: atom_id res chain seq x y z
N MET A 1 -4.92 -12.82 -9.09
CA MET A 1 -4.03 -11.70 -9.47
C MET A 1 -2.64 -12.03 -8.94
N TYR A 2 -1.58 -11.72 -9.67
CA TYR A 2 -0.20 -12.00 -9.24
C TYR A 2 0.66 -10.76 -9.46
N PHE A 3 1.56 -10.49 -8.53
CA PHE A 3 2.56 -9.43 -8.63
C PHE A 3 3.90 -10.03 -9.05
N GLU A 4 4.77 -9.20 -9.63
CA GLU A 4 6.13 -9.61 -10.03
C GLU A 4 7.01 -9.89 -8.81
N ASP A 5 6.83 -9.09 -7.76
CA ASP A 5 7.59 -9.10 -6.53
C ASP A 5 6.69 -9.15 -5.29
N ASN A 6 7.31 -9.41 -4.15
CA ASN A 6 6.68 -9.30 -2.85
C ASN A 6 7.20 -8.03 -2.16
N ALA A 7 6.29 -7.20 -1.65
CA ALA A 7 6.62 -5.94 -0.99
C ALA A 7 5.74 -5.71 0.24
N ASP A 8 6.28 -4.98 1.22
CA ASP A 8 5.58 -4.63 2.47
C ASP A 8 5.74 -3.14 2.80
N VAL A 9 4.76 -2.57 3.50
CA VAL A 9 4.78 -1.18 3.98
C VAL A 9 4.75 -1.15 5.50
N ILE A 10 5.72 -0.47 6.11
CA ILE A 10 5.78 -0.34 7.57
C ILE A 10 4.84 0.78 8.02
N VAL A 11 3.95 0.45 8.96
CA VAL A 11 3.01 1.37 9.60
C VAL A 11 3.20 1.44 11.12
N ASN A 12 2.65 2.48 11.74
CA ASN A 12 2.50 2.56 13.20
C ASN A 12 1.14 1.94 13.64
N PRO A 13 0.88 1.79 14.95
CA PRO A 13 -0.40 1.24 15.45
C PRO A 13 -1.66 2.04 15.09
N LYS A 14 -1.51 3.26 14.57
CA LYS A 14 -2.61 4.12 14.05
C LYS A 14 -2.76 4.01 12.52
N ALA A 15 -2.14 3.01 11.89
CA ALA A 15 -2.14 2.78 10.45
C ALA A 15 -1.52 3.93 9.63
N GLU A 16 -0.60 4.69 10.23
CA GLU A 16 0.14 5.74 9.52
C GLU A 16 1.41 5.15 8.95
N MET A 17 1.66 5.43 7.67
CA MET A 17 2.88 5.03 6.98
C MET A 17 4.09 5.70 7.62
N LYS A 18 5.16 4.92 7.86
CA LYS A 18 6.46 5.49 8.28
C LYS A 18 7.27 6.08 7.11
N GLY A 19 7.09 5.55 5.90
CA GLY A 19 7.67 6.08 4.66
C GLY A 19 6.92 7.29 4.10
N SER A 20 7.44 7.85 3.01
CA SER A 20 6.88 9.03 2.34
C SER A 20 6.06 8.71 1.08
N ALA A 21 6.34 7.59 0.42
CA ALA A 21 5.66 7.15 -0.81
C ALA A 21 5.75 5.64 -0.97
N ILE A 22 4.77 5.06 -1.68
CA ILE A 22 4.79 3.66 -2.11
C ILE A 22 5.24 3.61 -3.57
N THR A 23 6.31 2.86 -3.83
CA THR A 23 6.81 2.62 -5.17
C THR A 23 6.21 1.31 -5.70
N GLY A 24 5.45 1.41 -6.79
CA GLY A 24 4.75 0.27 -7.38
C GLY A 24 3.25 0.26 -7.08
N PRO A 25 2.52 -0.66 -7.73
CA PRO A 25 1.10 -0.84 -7.53
C PRO A 25 0.77 -1.54 -6.21
N ILE A 26 -0.42 -1.28 -5.66
CA ILE A 26 -1.01 -2.08 -4.58
C ILE A 26 -2.22 -2.87 -5.09
N GLY A 27 -2.55 -3.98 -4.43
CA GLY A 27 -3.77 -4.73 -4.73
C GLY A 27 -5.02 -4.02 -4.24
N LYS A 28 -6.14 -4.20 -4.94
CA LYS A 28 -7.45 -3.64 -4.57
C LYS A 28 -7.88 -3.98 -3.14
N GLU A 29 -7.68 -5.22 -2.70
CA GLU A 29 -8.01 -5.66 -1.33
C GLU A 29 -7.23 -4.85 -0.27
N CYS A 30 -5.97 -4.50 -0.57
CA CYS A 30 -5.14 -3.65 0.31
C CYS A 30 -5.66 -2.21 0.33
N ALA A 31 -6.08 -1.67 -0.81
CA ALA A 31 -6.66 -0.34 -0.90
C ALA A 31 -7.97 -0.22 -0.12
N ASP A 32 -8.81 -1.25 -0.17
CA ASP A 32 -10.10 -1.29 0.53
C ASP A 32 -9.91 -1.43 2.05
N LEU A 33 -8.92 -2.22 2.49
CA LEU A 33 -8.61 -2.41 3.92
C LEU A 33 -7.88 -1.22 4.54
N TRP A 34 -6.99 -0.56 3.80
CA TRP A 34 -6.10 0.48 4.31
C TRP A 34 -6.21 1.78 3.50
N PRO A 35 -7.23 2.62 3.74
CA PRO A 35 -7.48 3.82 2.95
C PRO A 35 -6.29 4.79 2.89
N ARG A 36 -5.53 4.90 3.99
CA ARG A 36 -4.32 5.75 4.06
C ARG A 36 -3.17 5.24 3.20
N ILE A 37 -3.05 3.92 3.05
CA ILE A 37 -2.07 3.30 2.15
C ILE A 37 -2.52 3.53 0.70
N ALA A 38 -3.83 3.38 0.41
CA ALA A 38 -4.38 3.64 -0.91
C ALA A 38 -4.08 5.06 -1.40
N THR A 39 -4.21 6.07 -0.54
CA THR A 39 -3.92 7.47 -0.91
C THR A 39 -2.45 7.75 -1.23
N ALA A 40 -1.54 6.87 -0.83
CA ALA A 40 -0.11 7.03 -1.03
C ALA A 40 0.47 6.09 -2.10
N ALA A 41 -0.37 5.24 -2.69
CA ALA A 41 -0.02 4.35 -3.79
C ALA A 41 -0.15 5.07 -5.13
N ASN A 42 0.75 4.78 -6.06
CA ASN A 42 0.73 5.35 -7.41
C ASN A 42 -0.28 4.66 -8.34
N ALA A 43 -0.62 3.39 -8.06
CA ALA A 43 -1.59 2.62 -8.83
C ALA A 43 -2.25 1.56 -7.92
N ILE A 44 -3.50 1.22 -8.25
CA ILE A 44 -4.27 0.15 -7.62
C ILE A 44 -4.67 -0.84 -8.71
N VAL A 45 -4.51 -2.13 -8.45
CA VAL A 45 -4.72 -3.21 -9.42
C VAL A 45 -5.54 -4.33 -8.82
#